data_AF-A0AAI9PIW1-F1
#
_entry.id   AF-A0AAI9PIW1-F1
#
_cell.length_a   1.000
_cell.length_b   1.000
_cell.length_c   1.000
_cell.angle_alpha   90.00
_cell.angle_beta   90.00
_cell.angle_gamma   90.00
#
_symmetry.space_group_name_H-M   'P 1'
#
loop_
_entity.id
_entity.type
_entity.pdbx_description
1 polymer ?
#
loop_
_entity_poly.entity_id
_entity_poly.type
_entity_poly.pdbx_seq_one_letter_code
_entity_poly.pdbx_strand_id
1 'polypeptide(L)'
;MTEAAAHIIETTRKAWEQNMDNRLMSEKDLQDVTGLKRKSLQTEWFKRHFGVTPVQRADGRIIMTWAAFEGLQAKRAGVLPNAGGTTPGRTPLIPIRKAA
;
A
#
# COMPACT_ATOMS: atom_id res chain seq x y z
N MET A 1 -23.29 -22.26 15.96
CA MET A 1 -23.36 -21.12 15.01
C MET A 1 -23.68 -21.70 13.65
N THR A 2 -24.69 -21.18 12.95
CA THR A 2 -25.06 -21.66 11.61
C THR A 2 -24.09 -21.11 10.55
N GLU A 3 -23.86 -21.87 9.49
CA GLU A 3 -22.99 -21.47 8.36
C GLU A 3 -23.43 -20.12 7.75
N ALA A 4 -24.75 -19.89 7.69
CA ALA A 4 -25.33 -18.61 7.26
C ALA A 4 -24.94 -17.42 8.16
N ALA A 5 -24.89 -17.61 9.48
CA ALA A 5 -24.47 -16.55 10.41
C ALA A 5 -22.98 -16.23 10.26
N ALA A 6 -22.13 -17.24 10.06
CA ALA A 6 -20.70 -17.04 9.82
C ALA A 6 -20.44 -16.27 8.51
N HIS A 7 -21.18 -16.60 7.44
CA HIS A 7 -21.07 -15.91 6.16
C HIS A 7 -21.45 -14.42 6.25
N ILE A 8 -22.52 -14.09 6.99
CA ILE A 8 -22.95 -12.71 7.18
C ILE A 8 -21.89 -11.91 7.95
N ILE A 9 -21.38 -12.45 9.06
CA ILE A 9 -20.33 -11.80 9.87
C ILE A 9 -19.10 -11.50 9.01
N GLU A 10 -18.65 -12.49 8.23
CA GLU A 10 -17.48 -12.35 7.37
C GLU A 10 -17.70 -11.30 6.27
N THR A 11 -18.87 -11.28 5.65
CA THR A 11 -19.21 -10.31 4.60
C THR A 11 -19.26 -8.89 5.17
N THR A 12 -19.87 -8.72 6.33
CA THR A 12 -19.93 -7.42 7.01
C THR A 12 -18.53 -6.95 7.40
N ARG A 13 -17.70 -7.82 8.00
CA ARG A 13 -16.30 -7.51 8.33
C ARG A 13 -15.52 -7.01 7.12
N LYS A 14 -15.56 -7.75 6.01
CA LYS A 14 -14.90 -7.35 4.76
C LYS A 14 -15.39 -5.99 4.26
N ALA A 15 -16.70 -5.75 4.29
CA ALA A 15 -17.23 -4.45 3.87
C ALA A 15 -16.72 -3.29 4.76
N TRP A 16 -16.57 -3.51 6.07
CA TRP A 16 -16.00 -2.53 6.99
C TRP A 16 -14.51 -2.31 6.76
N GLU A 17 -13.73 -3.38 6.57
CA GLU A 17 -12.29 -3.32 6.24
C GLU A 17 -12.09 -2.52 4.94
N GLN A 18 -12.83 -2.86 3.87
CA GLN A 18 -12.77 -2.14 2.60
C GLN A 18 -13.16 -0.66 2.73
N ASN A 19 -14.13 -0.32 3.59
CA ASN A 19 -14.50 1.07 3.85
C ASN A 19 -13.39 1.86 4.58
N MET A 20 -12.65 1.22 5.49
CA MET A 20 -11.50 1.84 6.15
C MET A 20 -10.31 1.99 5.20
N ASP A 21 -10.05 0.98 4.38
CA ASP A 21 -8.97 0.97 3.40
C ASP A 21 -9.14 2.05 2.31
N ASN A 22 -10.37 2.21 1.82
CA ASN A 22 -10.71 3.21 0.80
C ASN A 22 -10.87 4.63 1.35
N ARG A 23 -10.76 4.82 2.68
CA ARG A 23 -10.84 6.14 3.30
C ARG A 23 -9.64 6.99 2.86
N LEU A 24 -9.93 8.21 2.38
CA LEU A 24 -8.91 9.22 2.13
C LEU A 24 -8.24 9.64 3.44
N MET A 25 -6.90 9.73 3.42
CA MET A 25 -6.12 10.27 4.52
C MET A 25 -6.47 11.75 4.71
N SER A 26 -6.81 12.10 5.94
CA SER A 26 -7.00 13.50 6.34
C SER A 26 -5.65 14.22 6.47
N GLU A 27 -5.69 15.55 6.57
CA GLU A 27 -4.50 16.34 6.85
C GLU A 27 -3.84 15.92 8.18
N LYS A 28 -4.65 15.55 9.18
CA LYS A 28 -4.13 15.04 10.46
C LYS A 28 -3.42 13.70 10.28
N ASP A 29 -4.00 12.79 9.50
CA ASP A 29 -3.37 11.49 9.22
C ASP A 29 -2.02 11.67 8.53
N LEU A 30 -1.93 12.58 7.55
CA LEU A 30 -0.68 12.91 6.88
C LEU A 30 0.35 13.53 7.85
N GLN A 31 -0.09 14.37 8.79
CA GLN A 31 0.80 14.92 9.83
C GLN A 31 1.30 13.83 10.78
N ASP A 32 0.43 12.91 11.19
CA ASP A 32 0.77 11.83 12.11
C ASP A 32 1.76 10.84 11.46
N VAL A 33 1.60 10.56 10.16
CA VAL A 33 2.52 9.67 9.39
C VAL A 33 3.86 10.34 9.08
N THR A 34 3.84 11.60 8.63
CA THR A 34 5.06 12.27 8.16
C THR A 34 5.80 13.02 9.26
N GLY A 35 5.11 13.36 10.36
CA GLY A 35 5.58 14.29 11.39
C GLY A 35 5.61 15.76 10.96
N LEU A 36 5.07 16.10 9.78
CA LEU A 36 5.26 17.40 9.14
C LEU A 36 3.92 18.11 8.89
N LYS A 37 3.84 19.40 9.25
CA LYS A 37 2.64 20.24 9.02
C LYS A 37 2.59 20.92 7.66
N ARG A 38 3.74 21.12 7.01
CA ARG A 38 3.82 21.84 5.74
C ARG A 38 3.62 20.86 4.59
N LYS A 39 2.59 21.09 3.77
CA LYS A 39 2.22 20.26 2.61
C LYS A 39 3.38 19.99 1.65
N SER A 40 4.16 21.03 1.32
CA SER A 40 5.35 20.87 0.45
C SER A 40 6.39 19.93 1.06
N LEU A 41 6.61 20.00 2.37
CA LEU A 41 7.53 19.10 3.07
C LEU A 41 6.98 17.67 3.16
N GLN A 42 5.66 17.50 3.31
CA GLN A 42 5.04 16.17 3.23
C GLN A 42 5.28 15.56 1.83
N THR A 43 5.09 16.32 0.76
CA THR A 43 5.37 15.86 -0.62
C THR A 43 6.84 15.46 -0.79
N GLU A 44 7.78 16.26 -0.30
CA GLU A 44 9.21 15.93 -0.33
C GLU A 44 9.54 14.71 0.53
N TRP A 45 8.83 14.52 1.65
CA TRP A 45 8.97 13.32 2.48
C TRP A 45 8.59 12.05 1.69
N PHE A 46 7.48 12.06 0.94
CA PHE A 46 7.10 10.92 0.09
C PHE A 46 8.14 10.62 -1.00
N LYS A 47 8.72 11.65 -1.62
CA LYS A 47 9.79 11.48 -2.60
C LYS A 47 11.03 10.83 -1.96
N ARG A 48 11.43 11.28 -0.77
CA ARG A 48 12.60 10.75 -0.07
C ARG A 48 12.39 9.31 0.42
N HIS A 49 11.19 9.00 0.90
CA HIS A 49 10.90 7.72 1.54
C HIS A 49 10.45 6.63 0.56
N PHE A 50 9.82 6.99 -0.55
CA PHE A 50 9.26 6.03 -1.50
C PHE A 50 9.68 6.27 -2.95
N GLY A 51 10.39 7.38 -3.24
CA GLY A 51 10.75 7.74 -4.61
C GLY A 51 9.57 8.18 -5.48
N VAL A 52 8.40 8.47 -4.88
CA VAL A 52 7.19 8.85 -5.61
C VAL A 52 6.78 10.28 -5.31
N THR A 53 6.22 10.95 -6.31
CA THR A 53 5.54 12.23 -6.10
C THR A 53 4.05 11.94 -5.89
N PRO A 54 3.50 12.17 -4.68
CA PRO A 54 2.09 11.89 -4.41
C PRO A 54 1.18 12.82 -5.22
N VAL A 55 0.00 12.33 -5.57
CA VAL A 55 -1.03 13.11 -6.25
C VAL A 55 -1.51 14.22 -5.33
N GLN A 56 -1.61 15.43 -5.87
CA GLN A 56 -2.02 16.62 -5.13
C GLN A 56 -3.27 17.25 -5.75
N ARG A 57 -4.12 17.83 -4.91
CA ARG A 57 -5.19 18.72 -5.34
C ARG A 57 -4.61 20.07 -5.80
N ALA A 58 -5.44 20.88 -6.45
CA ALA A 58 -5.12 22.28 -6.78
C ALA A 58 -4.66 23.13 -5.57
N ASP A 59 -5.06 22.79 -4.34
CA ASP A 59 -4.64 23.50 -3.11
C ASP A 59 -3.31 22.98 -2.50
N GLY A 60 -2.63 22.08 -3.21
CA GLY A 60 -1.36 21.46 -2.82
C GLY A 60 -1.48 20.38 -1.73
N ARG A 61 -2.69 19.97 -1.33
CA ARG A 61 -2.87 18.84 -0.40
C ARG A 61 -2.70 17.52 -1.12
N ILE A 62 -2.05 16.57 -0.46
CA ILE A 62 -1.94 15.20 -0.94
C ILE A 62 -3.33 14.53 -0.87
N ILE A 63 -3.73 13.87 -1.95
CA ILE A 63 -4.94 13.03 -2.00
C ILE A 63 -4.49 11.58 -2.12
N MET A 64 -4.61 10.82 -1.05
CA MET A 64 -4.23 9.41 -1.00
C MET A 64 -5.13 8.67 -0.01
N THR A 65 -5.47 7.41 -0.29
CA THR A 65 -6.18 6.53 0.65
C THR A 65 -5.20 5.84 1.59
N TRP A 66 -5.70 5.35 2.73
CA TRP A 66 -4.89 4.52 3.62
C TRP A 66 -4.37 3.26 2.92
N ALA A 67 -5.20 2.59 2.11
CA ALA A 67 -4.77 1.42 1.34
C ALA A 67 -3.61 1.73 0.38
N ALA A 68 -3.62 2.90 -0.27
CA ALA A 68 -2.53 3.29 -1.16
C ALA A 68 -1.23 3.54 -0.37
N PHE A 69 -1.33 4.13 0.83
CA PHE A 69 -0.18 4.31 1.71
C PHE A 69 0.39 2.97 2.20
N GLU A 70 -0.45 2.06 2.66
CA GLU A 70 -0.04 0.72 3.07
C GLU A 70 0.59 -0.06 1.91
N GLY A 71 0.08 0.12 0.68
CA GLY A 71 0.71 -0.41 -0.53
C GLY A 71 2.14 0.13 -0.74
N LEU A 72 2.37 1.43 -0.52
CA LEU A 72 3.72 2.01 -0.58
C LEU A 72 4.63 1.43 0.51
N GLN A 73 4.11 1.23 1.71
CA GLN A 73 4.84 0.64 2.83
C GLN A 73 5.21 -0.82 2.56
N ALA A 74 4.25 -1.63 2.09
CA ALA A 74 4.48 -3.01 1.71
C ALA A 74 5.49 -3.13 0.57
N LYS A 75 5.44 -2.21 -0.41
CA LYS A 75 6.41 -2.14 -1.50
C LYS A 75 7.82 -1.86 -0.97
N ARG A 76 7.94 -0.88 -0.08
CA ARG A 76 9.22 -0.50 0.54
C ARG A 76 9.80 -1.62 1.39
N ALA A 77 8.94 -2.36 2.10
CA ALA A 77 9.33 -3.52 2.90
C ALA A 77 9.57 -4.79 2.07
N GLY A 78 9.26 -4.78 0.76
CA GLY A 78 9.40 -5.94 -0.11
C GLY A 78 8.38 -7.05 0.13
N VAL A 79 7.29 -6.75 0.85
CA VAL A 79 6.22 -7.70 1.23
C VAL A 79 4.92 -7.45 0.47
N LEU A 80 5.00 -6.78 -0.67
CA LEU A 80 3.83 -6.46 -1.48
C LEU A 80 3.02 -7.76 -1.70
N PRO A 81 1.77 -7.84 -1.19
CA PRO A 81 0.96 -9.03 -1.40
C PRO A 81 0.80 -9.22 -2.90
N ASN A 82 1.20 -10.38 -3.41
CA ASN A 82 1.09 -10.69 -4.82
C ASN A 82 -0.42 -10.70 -5.17
N ALA A 83 -0.93 -9.59 -5.70
CA ALA A 83 -2.33 -9.40 -6.05
C ALA A 83 -2.66 -10.24 -7.29
N GLY A 84 -2.81 -11.55 -7.08
CA GLY A 84 -3.27 -12.53 -8.07
C GLY A 84 -2.16 -13.12 -8.94
N GLY A 85 -1.85 -14.41 -8.72
CA GLY A 85 -1.20 -15.25 -9.72
C GLY A 85 -0.06 -16.10 -9.16
N THR A 86 -0.30 -17.41 -9.09
CA THR A 86 0.76 -18.43 -9.22
C THR A 86 1.69 -18.03 -10.37
N THR A 87 3.01 -17.94 -10.15
CA THR A 87 4.12 -18.61 -10.88
C THR A 87 5.46 -18.14 -10.29
N PRO A 88 6.55 -18.91 -10.38
CA PRO A 88 6.90 -20.06 -9.57
C PRO A 88 8.17 -19.76 -8.74
N GLY A 89 8.60 -20.70 -7.90
CA GLY A 89 9.92 -20.62 -7.26
C GLY A 89 10.99 -20.29 -8.31
N ARG A 90 11.77 -19.23 -8.06
CA ARG A 90 12.90 -18.86 -8.91
C ARG A 90 13.83 -20.08 -9.02
N THR A 91 13.75 -20.78 -10.14
CA THR A 91 14.64 -21.91 -10.40
C THR A 91 16.08 -21.38 -10.45
N PRO A 92 17.03 -22.01 -9.72
CA PRO A 92 18.40 -21.52 -9.69
C PRO A 92 19.01 -21.54 -11.11
N LEU A 93 19.69 -20.45 -11.47
CA LEU A 93 20.41 -20.37 -12.74
C LEU A 93 21.64 -21.28 -12.67
N ILE A 94 21.68 -22.33 -13.51
CA ILE A 94 22.86 -23.18 -13.66
C ILE A 94 23.80 -22.50 -14.68
N PRO A 95 25.05 -22.18 -14.33
CA PRO A 95 25.99 -21.60 -15.27
C PRO A 95 26.37 -22.61 -16.36
N ILE A 96 26.27 -22.19 -17.62
CA ILE A 96 26.75 -22.99 -18.78
C ILE A 96 28.28 -22.97 -18.73
N ARG A 97 28.89 -24.13 -18.45
CA ARG A 97 30.34 -24.30 -18.55
C ARG A 97 30.74 -24.12 -20.01
N LYS A 98 31.70 -23.22 -20.30
CA LYS A 98 32.29 -23.09 -21.63
C LYS A 98 32.97 -24.41 -22.00
N ALA A 99 32.69 -24.91 -23.20
CA ALA A 99 33.38 -26.05 -23.79
C ALA A 99 34.89 -25.75 -23.89
N ALA A 100 35.71 -26.73 -23.53
CA ALA A 100 37.15 -26.77 -23.79
C ALA A 100 37.41 -27.61 -25.04
#